data_AF-A0AAU7AH83-F1
#
_entry.id   AF-A0AAU7AH83-F1
#
_cell.length_a   1.000
_cell.length_b   1.000
_cell.length_c   1.000
_cell.angle_alpha   90.00
_cell.angle_beta   90.00
_cell.angle_gamma   90.00
#
_symmetry.space_group_name_H-M   'P 1'
#
loop_
_entity.id
_entity.type
_entity.pdbx_description
1 polymer ?
#
loop_
_entity_poly.entity_id
_entity_poly.type
_entity_poly.pdbx_seq_one_letter_code
_entity_poly.pdbx_strand_id
1 'polypeptide(L)' 'MSALNDQILAAFSTNDKKALAELYSQAARTASTLDSACFFATQAYIFALECNHDIRADLLDFLKQHGREE' A
#
# COMPACT_ATOMS: atom_id res chain seq x y z
N MET A 1 -12.90 1.13 -14.60
CA MET A 1 -12.84 1.37 -13.15
C MET A 1 -12.37 0.07 -12.51
N SER A 2 -11.09 -0.01 -12.17
CA SER A 2 -10.37 -1.25 -11.89
C SER A 2 -10.96 -2.00 -10.70
N ALA A 3 -11.05 -3.33 -10.78
CA ALA A 3 -11.52 -4.20 -9.69
C ALA A 3 -10.76 -3.98 -8.36
N LEU A 4 -9.52 -3.46 -8.42
CA LEU A 4 -8.74 -3.04 -7.26
C LEU A 4 -9.41 -1.90 -6.48
N ASN A 5 -9.97 -0.91 -7.17
CA ASN A 5 -10.60 0.24 -6.52
C ASN A 5 -11.89 -0.15 -5.78
N ASP A 6 -12.64 -1.11 -6.34
CA ASP A 6 -13.84 -1.66 -5.71
C ASP A 6 -13.48 -2.45 -4.43
N GLN A 7 -12.42 -3.26 -4.49
CA GLN A 7 -11.88 -3.96 -3.32
C GLN A 7 -11.38 -3.01 -2.24
N ILE A 8 -10.72 -1.90 -2.60
CA ILE A 8 -10.30 -0.87 -1.65
C ILE A 8 -11.52 -0.25 -0.96
N LEU A 9 -12.58 0.09 -1.70
CA LEU A 9 -13.82 0.63 -1.14
C LEU A 9 -14.53 -0.36 -0.21
N ALA A 10 -14.54 -1.65 -0.55
CA ALA A 10 -15.09 -2.70 0.29
C ALA A 10 -14.27 -2.90 1.58
N ALA A 11 -12.94 -2.89 1.48
CA ALA A 11 -12.04 -2.98 2.63
C ALA A 11 -12.18 -1.75 3.54
N PHE A 12 -12.39 -0.55 2.97
CA PHE A 12 -12.72 0.65 3.74
C PHE A 12 -14.04 0.52 4.51
N SER A 13 -15.07 -0.02 3.85
CA SER A 13 -16.40 -0.21 4.46
C SER A 13 -16.39 -1.21 5.62
N THR A 14 -15.49 -2.19 5.57
CA THR A 14 -15.28 -3.20 6.62
C THR A 14 -14.21 -2.80 7.64
N ASN A 15 -13.56 -1.65 7.45
CA ASN A 15 -12.42 -1.18 8.23
C ASN A 15 -11.24 -2.18 8.26
N ASP A 16 -11.12 -3.00 7.22
CA ASP A 16 -10.10 -4.05 7.15
C ASP A 16 -8.76 -3.46 6.72
N LYS A 17 -8.02 -2.95 7.71
CA LYS A 17 -6.71 -2.31 7.51
C LYS A 17 -5.67 -3.27 6.92
N LYS A 18 -5.79 -4.59 7.17
CA LYS A 18 -4.88 -5.58 6.58
C LYS A 18 -5.11 -5.70 5.08
N ALA A 19 -6.36 -5.89 4.67
CA ALA A 19 -6.73 -5.95 3.27
C ALA A 19 -6.36 -4.65 2.55
N LEU A 20 -6.57 -3.48 3.19
CA LEU A 20 -6.13 -2.20 2.64
C LEU A 20 -4.61 -2.16 2.41
N ALA A 21 -3.80 -2.60 3.37
CA ALA A 21 -2.35 -2.66 3.21
C ALA A 21 -1.92 -3.54 2.03
N GLU A 22 -2.52 -4.73 1.87
CA GLU A 22 -2.21 -5.62 0.75
C GLU A 22 -2.66 -5.06 -0.60
N LEU A 23 -3.87 -4.49 -0.67
CA LEU A 23 -4.42 -3.89 -1.89
C LEU A 23 -3.60 -2.68 -2.34
N TYR A 24 -3.19 -1.82 -1.41
CA TYR A 24 -2.33 -0.67 -1.72
C TYR A 24 -0.91 -1.12 -2.10
N SER A 25 -0.37 -2.18 -1.50
CA SER A 25 0.91 -2.76 -1.93
C SER A 25 0.83 -3.28 -3.38
N GLN A 26 -0.27 -3.93 -3.73
CA GLN A 26 -0.50 -4.37 -5.11
C GLN A 26 -0.69 -3.19 -6.07
N ALA A 27 -1.35 -2.11 -5.64
CA ALA A 27 -1.44 -0.86 -6.39
C ALA A 27 -0.05 -0.25 -6.64
N ALA A 28 0.81 -0.26 -5.62
CA ALA A 28 2.18 0.26 -5.73
C ALA A 28 2.99 -0.50 -6.79
N ARG A 29 2.88 -1.83 -6.82
CA ARG A 29 3.57 -2.69 -7.79
C ARG A 29 3.02 -2.60 -9.22
N THR A 30 1.76 -2.23 -9.37
CA THR A 30 1.10 -2.09 -10.69
C THR A 30 1.07 -0.65 -11.20
N ALA A 31 1.53 0.30 -10.39
CA ALA A 31 1.58 1.70 -10.77
C ALA A 31 2.55 1.92 -11.94
N SER A 32 2.10 2.70 -12.92
CA SER A 32 2.87 2.99 -14.14
C SER A 32 4.00 4.01 -13.90
N THR A 33 3.92 4.77 -12.81
CA THR A 33 4.89 5.81 -12.46
C THR A 33 5.43 5.55 -11.06
N LEU A 34 6.71 5.87 -10.88
CA LEU A 34 7.40 5.74 -9.60
C LEU A 34 6.78 6.63 -8.52
N ASP A 35 6.22 7.77 -8.92
CA ASP A 35 5.49 8.66 -8.03
C ASP A 35 4.21 8.02 -7.50
N SER A 36 3.39 7.44 -8.38
CA SER A 36 2.19 6.70 -7.97
C SER A 36 2.53 5.44 -7.18
N ALA A 37 3.60 4.73 -7.57
CA ALA A 37 4.09 3.57 -6.83
C ALA A 37 4.44 3.94 -5.38
N CYS A 38 5.21 5.02 -5.22
CA CYS A 38 5.58 5.54 -3.91
C CYS A 38 4.36 6.01 -3.11
N PHE A 39 3.42 6.73 -3.75
CA PHE A 39 2.20 7.18 -3.10
C PHE A 39 1.40 6.01 -2.51
N PHE A 40 1.18 4.96 -3.31
CA PHE A 40 0.49 3.77 -2.84
C PHE A 40 1.29 2.97 -1.81
N ALA A 41 2.61 2.88 -1.96
CA ALA A 41 3.48 2.19 -1.00
C ALA A 41 3.44 2.87 0.37
N THR A 42 3.44 4.21 0.43
CA THR A 42 3.27 4.96 1.69
C THR A 42 1.91 4.70 2.33
N GLN A 43 0.82 4.69 1.56
CA GLN A 43 -0.51 4.35 2.09
C GLN A 43 -0.53 2.93 2.65
N ALA A 44 -0.01 1.95 1.90
CA ALA A 44 0.12 0.58 2.34
C ALA A 44 0.93 0.46 3.64
N TYR A 45 2.01 1.23 3.76
CA TYR A 45 2.90 1.22 4.91
C TYR A 45 2.21 1.76 6.17
N ILE A 46 1.45 2.86 6.05
CA ILE A 46 0.66 3.42 7.15
C ILE A 46 -0.36 2.39 7.66
N PHE A 47 -1.13 1.76 6.76
CA PHE A 47 -2.09 0.73 7.17
C PHE A 47 -1.43 -0.50 7.78
N ALA A 48 -0.27 -0.91 7.23
CA ALA A 48 0.53 -1.99 7.79
C ALA A 48 1.04 -1.67 9.20
N LEU A 49 1.43 -0.41 9.47
CA LEU A 49 1.79 0.04 10.81
C LEU A 49 0.60 0.00 11.77
N GLU A 50 -0.55 0.51 11.34
CA GLU A 50 -1.76 0.53 12.17
C GLU A 50 -2.25 -0.88 12.55
N CYS A 51 -2.07 -1.86 11.66
CA CYS A 51 -2.46 -3.25 11.92
C CYS A 51 -1.30 -4.14 12.39
N ASN A 52 -0.11 -3.56 12.59
CA ASN A 52 1.14 -4.25 12.91
C ASN A 52 1.41 -5.46 11.99
N HIS A 53 1.22 -5.25 10.69
CA HIS A 53 1.37 -6.26 9.64
C HIS A 53 2.84 -6.41 9.20
N ASP A 54 3.24 -7.64 8.89
CA ASP A 54 4.60 -7.98 8.47
C ASP A 54 5.05 -7.30 7.16
N ILE A 55 4.11 -6.92 6.27
CA ILE A 55 4.45 -6.30 4.98
C ILE A 55 5.11 -4.92 5.15
N ARG A 56 5.02 -4.32 6.34
CA ARG A 56 5.64 -3.01 6.58
C ARG A 56 7.15 -3.03 6.31
N ALA A 57 7.82 -4.15 6.58
CA ALA A 57 9.26 -4.26 6.38
C ALA A 57 9.60 -4.27 4.87
N ASP A 58 8.82 -5.01 4.07
CA ASP A 58 8.94 -5.05 2.61
C ASP A 58 8.66 -3.68 1.98
N LEU A 59 7.61 -3.00 2.45
CA LEU A 59 7.25 -1.66 1.98
C LEU A 59 8.27 -0.59 2.38
N LEU A 60 8.83 -0.69 3.58
CA LEU A 60 9.88 0.22 4.04
C LEU A 60 11.14 0.06 3.20
N ASP A 61 11.55 -1.19 2.91
CA ASP A 61 12.67 -1.45 2.01
C ASP A 61 12.41 -0.89 0.61
N PHE A 62 11.20 -1.10 0.08
CA PHE A 62 10.77 -0.54 -1.21
C PHE A 62 10.87 1.00 -1.21
N LEU A 63 10.35 1.68 -0.19
CA LEU A 63 10.39 3.15 -0.08
C LEU A 63 11.82 3.69 0.01
N LYS A 64 12.69 3.00 0.77
CA LYS A 64 14.13 3.33 0.87
C LYS A 64 14.86 3.13 -0.46
N GLN A 65 14.60 2.01 -1.12
CA GLN A 65 15.23 1.65 -2.40
C GLN A 65 14.84 2.64 -3.52
N HIS A 66 13.64 3.22 -3.43
CA HIS A 66 13.17 4.29 -4.32
C HIS A 66 13.56 5.71 -3.87
N GLY A 67 14.39 5.87 -2.83
CA GLY A 67 14.96 7.15 -2.40
C GLY A 67 13.96 8.09 -1.72
N ARG A 68 12.93 7.55 -1.06
CA ARG A 68 11.82 8.31 -0.46
C ARG A 68 11.79 8.27 1.08
N GLU A 69 12.66 7.47 1.69
CA GLU A 69 13.00 7.51 3.12
C GLU A 69 14.53 7.45 3.28
N GLU A 70 15.10 8.42 4.02
CA GLU A 70 16.53 8.49 4.40
C GLU A 70 16.82 7.71 5.70
#